data_AF-A0A417YL50-F1
#
_entry.id   AF-A0A417YL50-F1
#
_cell.length_a   1.000
_cell.length_b   1.000
_cell.length_c   1.000
_cell.angle_alpha   90.00
_cell.angle_beta   90.00
_cell.angle_gamma   90.00
#
_symmetry.space_group_name_H-M   'P 1'
#
loop_
_entity.id
_entity.type
_entity.pdbx_description
1 polymer ?
#
loop_
_entity_poly.entity_id
_entity_poly.type
_entity_poly.pdbx_seq_one_letter_code
_entity_poly.pdbx_strand_id
1 'polypeptide(L)'
;MLQKMKSYSQLFIAKKSLNTLLKTNRYESEALMRNYHTILVENNQLHEDLTKGSVEGKNKLSIQLIDSFIKLRDHRHDEDFYTQVAKEWVKK
;
A
#
# COMPACT_ATOMS: atom_id res chain seq x y z
N MET A 1 10.07 17.02 -4.87
CA MET A 1 10.27 16.71 -3.45
C MET A 1 10.05 15.22 -3.27
N LEU A 2 11.09 14.44 -2.97
CA LEU A 2 10.96 13.00 -2.67
C LEU A 2 10.12 12.85 -1.39
N GLN A 3 8.87 12.38 -1.51
CA GLN A 3 8.06 12.05 -0.35
C GLN A 3 8.73 10.87 0.37
N LYS A 4 9.39 11.16 1.50
CA LYS A 4 10.01 10.13 2.33
C LYS A 4 8.93 9.18 2.82
N MET A 5 9.19 7.89 2.67
CA MET A 5 8.34 6.83 3.20
C MET A 5 7.98 7.08 4.67
N LYS A 6 6.70 6.92 5.00
CA LYS A 6 6.18 7.16 6.34
C LYS A 6 6.90 6.31 7.39
N SER A 7 7.11 6.87 8.59
CA SER A 7 7.69 6.14 9.73
C SER A 7 6.79 4.97 10.15
N TYR A 8 7.32 4.04 10.94
CA TYR A 8 6.53 2.92 11.47
C TYR A 8 5.25 3.38 12.18
N SER A 9 5.35 4.40 13.04
CA SER A 9 4.20 4.95 13.77
C SER A 9 3.15 5.54 12.82
N GLN A 10 3.57 6.21 11.76
CA GLN A 10 2.67 6.76 10.74
C GLN A 10 2.00 5.67 9.91
N LEU A 11 2.72 4.59 9.54
CA LEU A 11 2.13 3.43 8.84
C LEU A 11 1.14 2.69 9.74
N PHE A 12 1.42 2.58 11.03
CA PHE A 12 0.52 1.95 12.00
C PHE A 12 -0.80 2.74 12.15
N ILE A 13 -0.71 4.07 12.29
CA ILE A 13 -1.89 4.94 12.32
C ILE A 13 -2.66 4.81 11.01
N ALA A 14 -1.98 4.86 9.86
CA ALA A 14 -2.62 4.73 8.56
C ALA A 14 -3.35 3.38 8.41
N LYS A 15 -2.73 2.27 8.82
CA LYS A 15 -3.35 0.94 8.79
C LYS A 15 -4.59 0.86 9.69
N LYS A 16 -4.56 1.48 10.88
CA LYS A 16 -5.75 1.60 11.75
C LYS A 16 -6.85 2.43 11.09
N SER A 17 -6.52 3.61 10.56
CA SER A 17 -7.50 4.48 9.90
C SER A 17 -8.11 3.82 8.66
N LEU A 18 -7.32 3.06 7.91
CA LEU A 18 -7.78 2.33 6.72
C LEU A 18 -8.91 1.35 7.06
N ASN A 19 -8.85 0.71 8.24
CA ASN A 19 -9.88 -0.20 8.72
C ASN A 19 -11.26 0.49 8.87
N THR A 20 -11.25 1.77 9.26
CA THR A 20 -12.45 2.62 9.31
C THR A 20 -12.85 3.08 7.91
N LEU A 21 -11.90 3.59 7.13
CA LEU A 21 -12.15 4.10 5.78
C LEU A 21 -12.74 3.03 4.85
N LEU A 22 -12.30 1.79 4.96
CA LEU A 22 -12.84 0.66 4.20
C LEU A 22 -14.35 0.43 4.44
N LYS A 23 -14.89 0.91 5.56
CA LYS A 23 -16.32 0.79 5.91
C LYS A 23 -17.11 2.04 5.58
N THR A 24 -16.47 3.21 5.63
CA THR A 24 -17.15 4.51 5.57
C THR A 24 -16.89 5.30 4.30
N ASN A 25 -15.72 5.14 3.69
CA ASN A 25 -15.29 5.93 2.55
C ASN A 25 -14.29 5.16 1.66
N ARG A 26 -14.85 4.43 0.68
CA ARG A 26 -14.06 3.67 -0.30
C ARG A 26 -13.09 4.56 -1.07
N TYR A 27 -13.53 5.75 -1.51
CA TYR A 27 -12.71 6.67 -2.31
C TYR A 27 -11.44 7.11 -1.57
N GLU A 28 -11.56 7.49 -0.30
CA GLU A 28 -10.39 7.86 0.52
C GLU A 28 -9.44 6.68 0.74
N SER A 29 -9.98 5.46 0.93
CA SER A 29 -9.14 4.26 1.06
C SER A 29 -8.34 3.97 -0.22
N GLU A 30 -8.96 4.16 -1.39
CA GLU A 30 -8.31 3.99 -2.68
C GLU A 30 -7.27 5.08 -2.93
N ALA A 31 -7.58 6.34 -2.65
CA ALA A 31 -6.64 7.45 -2.78
C ALA A 31 -5.40 7.25 -1.90
N LEU A 32 -5.58 6.78 -0.67
CA LEU A 32 -4.47 6.47 0.24
C LEU A 32 -3.59 5.33 -0.29
N MET A 33 -4.18 4.25 -0.79
CA MET A 33 -3.43 3.13 -1.36
C MET A 33 -2.73 3.51 -2.66
N ARG A 34 -3.35 4.32 -3.52
CA ARG A 34 -2.71 4.88 -4.73
C ARG A 34 -1.47 5.69 -4.36
N ASN A 35 -1.58 6.56 -3.35
CA ASN A 35 -0.44 7.35 -2.90
C ASN A 35 0.70 6.46 -2.38
N TYR A 36 0.38 5.40 -1.62
CA TYR A 36 1.42 4.45 -1.20
C TYR A 36 2.06 3.70 -2.36
N HIS A 37 1.27 3.29 -3.36
CA HIS A 37 1.82 2.66 -4.56
C HIS A 37 2.84 3.58 -5.23
N THR A 38 2.49 4.85 -5.48
CA THR A 38 3.41 5.84 -6.03
C THR A 38 4.68 5.97 -5.20
N ILE A 39 4.56 6.13 -3.87
CA ILE A 39 5.73 6.25 -2.98
C ILE A 39 6.62 5.00 -3.04
N LEU A 40 6.04 3.80 -3.11
CA LEU A 40 6.80 2.55 -3.20
C LEU A 40 7.57 2.43 -4.52
N VAL A 41 6.95 2.86 -5.62
CA VAL A 41 7.60 2.90 -6.94
C VAL A 41 8.70 3.94 -6.98
N GLU A 42 8.45 5.16 -6.51
CA GLU A 42 9.45 6.23 -6.44
C GLU A 42 10.66 5.87 -5.57
N ASN A 43 10.44 5.08 -4.51
CA ASN A 43 11.51 4.60 -3.63
C ASN A 43 12.15 3.28 -4.10
N ASN A 44 11.77 2.77 -5.28
CA ASN A 44 12.28 1.52 -5.85
C ASN A 44 12.08 0.29 -4.94
N GLN A 45 10.99 0.30 -4.16
CA GLN A 45 10.59 -0.78 -3.27
C GLN A 45 9.56 -1.70 -3.91
N LEU A 46 8.89 -1.22 -4.94
CA LEU A 46 7.97 -1.95 -5.80
C LEU A 46 8.16 -1.45 -7.23
N HIS A 47 8.15 -2.33 -8.23
CA HIS A 47 8.15 -1.94 -9.64
C HIS A 47 6.71 -1.66 -10.12
N GLU A 48 6.56 -1.00 -11.27
CA GLU A 48 5.24 -0.65 -11.85
C GLU A 48 4.40 -1.89 -12.22
N ASP A 49 5.08 -3.01 -12.50
CA ASP A 49 4.46 -4.32 -12.73
C ASP A 49 4.13 -5.06 -11.42
N LEU A 50 4.28 -4.39 -10.27
CA LEU A 50 4.06 -4.89 -8.92
C LEU A 50 4.99 -6.05 -8.55
N THR A 51 6.18 -6.13 -9.17
CA THR A 51 7.25 -7.01 -8.69
C THR A 51 8.08 -6.33 -7.59
N LYS A 52 8.82 -7.13 -6.81
CA LYS A 52 9.64 -6.62 -5.70
C LYS A 52 10.75 -5.71 -6.27
N GLY A 53 10.84 -4.49 -5.73
CA GLY A 53 11.91 -3.56 -6.09
C GLY A 53 13.26 -3.94 -5.47
N SER A 54 14.32 -3.22 -5.85
CA SER A 54 15.67 -3.48 -5.32
C SER A 54 15.87 -2.97 -3.88
N VAL A 55 15.01 -2.07 -3.41
CA VAL A 55 15.03 -1.53 -2.05
C VAL A 55 14.03 -2.29 -1.18
N GLU A 56 14.48 -2.76 -0.01
CA GLU A 56 13.58 -3.46 0.90
C GLU A 56 12.67 -2.51 1.70
N GLY A 57 11.55 -3.05 2.18
CA GLY A 57 10.69 -2.34 3.13
C GLY A 57 11.45 -2.07 4.43
N LYS A 58 11.43 -0.82 4.90
CA LYS A 58 12.20 -0.40 6.09
C LYS A 58 11.75 -1.06 7.40
N ASN A 59 10.52 -1.56 7.45
CA ASN A 59 9.93 -2.15 8.64
C ASN A 59 8.83 -3.16 8.28
N LYS A 60 8.42 -3.96 9.27
CA LYS A 60 7.39 -5.01 9.11
C LYS A 60 6.11 -4.51 8.44
N LEU A 61 5.61 -3.33 8.78
CA LEU A 61 4.38 -2.79 8.19
C LEU A 61 4.55 -2.42 6.72
N SER A 62 5.70 -1.83 6.35
CA SER A 62 6.03 -1.54 4.95
C SER A 62 6.22 -2.82 4.14
N ILE A 63 6.84 -3.86 4.71
CA ILE A 63 6.99 -5.17 4.07
C ILE A 63 5.60 -5.79 3.83
N GLN A 64 4.73 -5.80 4.84
CA GLN A 64 3.36 -6.28 4.68
C GLN A 64 2.57 -5.53 3.61
N LEU A 65 2.80 -4.21 3.47
CA LEU A 65 2.16 -3.40 2.44
C LEU A 65 2.64 -3.80 1.04
N ILE A 66 3.95 -3.90 0.85
CA ILE A 66 4.58 -4.36 -0.40
C ILE A 66 4.06 -5.75 -0.78
N ASP A 67 4.04 -6.69 0.18
CA ASP A 67 3.52 -8.04 -0.04
C ASP A 67 2.05 -8.05 -0.48
N SER A 68 1.25 -7.09 0.01
CA SER A 68 -0.17 -6.99 -0.34
C SER A 68 -0.36 -6.55 -1.79
N PHE A 69 0.48 -5.64 -2.28
CA PHE A 69 0.52 -5.27 -3.69
C PHE A 69 0.97 -6.43 -4.58
N ILE A 70 2.07 -7.10 -4.22
CA ILE A 70 2.61 -8.24 -4.98
C ILE A 70 1.57 -9.36 -5.06
N LYS A 71 0.91 -9.69 -3.93
CA LYS A 71 -0.10 -10.76 -3.87
C LYS A 71 -1.29 -10.52 -4.80
N LEU A 72 -1.68 -9.28 -5.01
CA LEU A 72 -2.82 -8.90 -5.84
C LEU A 72 -2.40 -8.43 -7.24
N ARG A 73 -1.14 -8.67 -7.65
CA ARG A 73 -0.63 -8.21 -8.94
C ARG A 73 -1.50 -8.62 -10.12
N ASP A 74 -1.99 -9.85 -10.12
CA ASP A 74 -2.78 -10.38 -11.24
C ASP A 74 -4.17 -9.70 -11.34
N HIS A 75 -4.58 -8.98 -10.29
CA HIS A 75 -5.78 -8.16 -10.20
C HIS A 75 -5.53 -6.66 -10.44
N ARG A 76 -4.34 -6.26 -10.92
CA ARG A 76 -3.97 -4.83 -11.09
C ARG A 76 -4.91 -4.03 -12.02
N HIS A 77 -5.65 -4.72 -12.88
CA HIS A 77 -6.59 -4.13 -13.83
C HIS A 77 -8.03 -4.10 -13.31
N ASP A 78 -8.30 -4.67 -12.14
CA ASP A 78 -9.61 -4.64 -11.51
C ASP A 78 -9.91 -3.21 -11.01
N GLU A 79 -11.15 -2.75 -11.18
CA GLU A 79 -11.56 -1.40 -10.77
C GLU A 79 -11.38 -1.15 -9.27
N ASP A 80 -11.52 -2.19 -8.45
CA ASP A 80 -11.40 -2.13 -7.00
C ASP A 80 -10.01 -2.57 -6.48
N PHE A 81 -9.02 -2.72 -7.35
CA PHE A 81 -7.67 -3.18 -7.00
C PHE A 81 -7.11 -2.55 -5.72
N TYR A 82 -7.11 -1.21 -5.64
CA TYR A 82 -6.59 -0.50 -4.46
C TYR A 82 -7.41 -0.76 -3.19
N THR A 83 -8.72 -0.95 -3.32
CA THR A 83 -9.57 -1.39 -2.21
C THR A 83 -9.24 -2.82 -1.79
N GLN A 84 -8.94 -3.72 -2.74
CA GLN A 84 -8.51 -5.08 -2.44
C GLN A 84 -7.16 -5.09 -1.71
N VAL A 85 -6.19 -4.29 -2.15
CA VAL A 85 -4.88 -4.13 -1.49
C VAL A 85 -5.04 -3.60 -0.06
N ALA A 86 -5.91 -2.60 0.13
CA ALA A 86 -6.22 -2.09 1.46
C ALA A 86 -6.76 -3.19 2.39
N LYS A 87 -7.72 -4.00 1.91
CA LYS A 87 -8.29 -5.12 2.66
C LYS A 87 -7.23 -6.17 3.00
N GLU A 88 -6.36 -6.50 2.05
CA GLU A 88 -5.29 -7.48 2.26
C GLU A 88 -4.28 -6.99 3.30
N TRP A 89 -3.84 -5.74 3.20
CA TRP A 89 -2.85 -5.19 4.12
C TRP A 89 -3.35 -5.13 5.56
N VAL A 90 -4.62 -4.82 5.76
CA VAL A 90 -5.24 -4.71 7.08
C VAL A 90 -5.45 -6.06 7.76
N LYS A 91 -5.59 -7.15 6.99
CA LYS A 91 -5.74 -8.52 7.53
C LYS A 91 -4.44 -9.08 8.14
N LYS A 92 -3.27 -8.64 7.66
CA LYS A 92 -1.95 -9.09 8.12
C LYS A 92 -1.50 -8.41 9.42
#